data_AF-G8TFA3-F1
#
_entry.id   AF-G8TFA3-F1
#
_cell.length_a   1.000
_cell.length_b   1.000
_cell.length_c   1.000
_cell.angle_alpha   90.00
_cell.angle_beta   90.00
_cell.angle_gamma   90.00
#
_symmetry.space_group_name_H-M   'P 1'
#
loop_
_entity.id
_entity.type
_entity.pdbx_description
1 polymer ?
#
loop_
_entity_poly.entity_id
_entity_poly.type
_entity_poly.pdbx_seq_one_letter_code
_entity_poly.pdbx_strand_id
1 'polypeptide(L)'
;MNDQQLCGKWTGTYTYGNEYDEPLKGKTVSFEMELTVVNGFIKGRCTDAESTRHFQAPATIEGIIVDDNTVRFVKRYPHYWQHEKSGPRFLPKLPSQEINYSGEFGNNEFEGEWEIVTVLVDAHGEMVNYRGVGNWIMRRVEVDQLTS
;
A
#
# COMPACT_ATOMS: atom_id res chain seq x y z
N MET A 1 -16.51 -5.88 -12.68
CA MET A 1 -15.30 -5.99 -13.56
C MET A 1 -14.95 -7.45 -13.79
N ASN A 2 -14.13 -7.80 -14.80
CA ASN A 2 -13.54 -9.13 -14.88
C ASN A 2 -12.07 -9.13 -14.39
N ASP A 3 -11.59 -10.27 -13.90
CA ASP A 3 -10.23 -10.42 -13.36
C ASP A 3 -9.14 -9.96 -14.35
N GLN A 4 -9.32 -10.25 -15.64
CA GLN A 4 -8.35 -9.90 -16.68
C GLN A 4 -8.19 -8.38 -16.86
N GLN A 5 -9.24 -7.60 -16.60
CA GLN A 5 -9.19 -6.14 -16.63
C GLN A 5 -8.39 -5.55 -15.47
N LEU A 6 -8.29 -6.28 -14.36
CA LEU A 6 -7.57 -5.88 -13.15
C LEU A 6 -6.09 -6.29 -13.17
N CYS A 7 -5.75 -7.27 -14.00
CA CYS A 7 -4.37 -7.68 -14.25
C CYS A 7 -3.55 -6.58 -14.97
N GLY A 8 -2.27 -6.51 -14.63
CA GLY A 8 -1.28 -5.66 -15.28
C GLY A 8 -0.71 -4.58 -14.37
N LYS A 9 -0.21 -3.51 -15.01
CA LYS A 9 0.48 -2.43 -14.32
C LYS A 9 -0.47 -1.32 -13.93
N TRP A 10 -0.27 -0.81 -12.72
CA TRP A 10 -1.01 0.28 -12.12
C TRP A 10 -0.03 1.30 -11.56
N THR A 11 -0.38 2.58 -11.64
CA THR A 11 0.37 3.68 -11.03
C THR A 11 -0.56 4.48 -10.14
N GLY A 12 -0.05 4.98 -9.04
CA GLY A 12 -0.89 5.66 -8.07
C GLY A 12 -0.11 6.46 -7.06
N THR A 13 -0.85 6.99 -6.11
CA THR A 13 -0.30 7.73 -4.98
C THR A 13 -1.04 7.38 -3.71
N TYR A 14 -0.32 7.33 -2.58
CA TYR A 14 -0.93 7.35 -1.26
C TYR A 14 -0.54 8.63 -0.53
N THR A 15 -1.43 9.10 0.34
CA THR A 15 -1.26 10.33 1.12
C THR A 15 -1.46 10.01 2.59
N TYR A 16 -0.53 10.46 3.43
CA TYR A 16 -0.59 10.33 4.89
C TYR A 16 -1.72 11.17 5.50
N GLY A 17 -2.43 10.59 6.45
CA GLY A 17 -3.53 11.21 7.17
C GLY A 17 -3.12 12.39 8.07
N ASN A 18 -4.13 13.03 8.67
CA ASN A 18 -3.96 14.21 9.51
C ASN A 18 -3.41 13.93 10.91
N GLU A 19 -3.45 12.67 11.31
CA GLU A 19 -2.95 12.12 12.57
C GLU A 19 -1.43 11.91 12.57
N TYR A 20 -0.79 12.00 11.41
CA TYR A 20 0.67 12.06 11.31
C TYR A 20 1.19 13.45 11.70
N ASP A 21 2.38 13.46 12.30
CA ASP A 21 3.13 14.69 12.57
C ASP A 21 3.87 15.17 11.30
N GLU A 22 4.27 16.44 11.28
CA GLU A 22 5.16 16.97 10.24
C GLU A 22 6.52 16.23 10.25
N PRO A 23 7.14 15.95 9.08
CA PRO A 23 6.76 16.40 7.74
C PRO A 23 5.89 15.38 6.96
N LEU A 24 5.30 14.39 7.63
CA LEU A 24 4.53 13.34 6.96
C LEU A 24 3.09 13.74 6.72
N LYS A 25 2.51 14.57 7.59
CA LYS A 25 1.12 15.01 7.47
C LYS A 25 0.81 15.52 6.05
N GLY A 26 -0.14 14.89 5.37
CA GLY A 26 -0.54 15.26 4.02
C GLY A 26 0.52 15.03 2.93
N LYS A 27 1.67 14.41 3.25
CA LYS A 27 2.68 14.03 2.27
C LYS A 27 2.12 12.96 1.34
N THR A 28 2.33 13.13 0.04
CA THR A 28 1.92 12.19 -0.99
C THR A 28 3.13 11.45 -1.55
N VAL A 29 2.98 10.15 -1.78
CA VAL A 29 4.04 9.27 -2.28
C VAL A 29 3.52 8.49 -3.48
N SER A 30 4.26 8.55 -4.59
CA SER A 30 3.98 7.77 -5.80
C SER A 30 4.39 6.30 -5.64
N PHE A 31 3.60 5.43 -6.25
CA PHE A 31 3.89 4.00 -6.34
C PHE A 31 3.52 3.42 -7.70
N GLU A 32 4.10 2.27 -7.99
CA GLU A 32 3.74 1.41 -9.10
C GLU A 32 3.38 0.03 -8.55
N MET A 33 2.38 -0.62 -9.14
CA MET A 33 2.01 -1.99 -8.84
C MET A 33 1.92 -2.84 -10.10
N GLU A 34 2.26 -4.11 -9.96
CA GLU A 34 1.97 -5.15 -10.95
C GLU A 34 1.08 -6.20 -10.30
N LEU A 35 -0.14 -6.35 -10.81
CA LEU A 35 -1.18 -7.20 -10.21
C LEU A 35 -1.55 -8.36 -11.15
N THR A 36 -1.81 -9.50 -10.54
CA THR A 36 -2.44 -10.69 -11.14
C THR A 36 -3.70 -11.00 -10.34
N VAL A 37 -4.82 -11.16 -11.03
CA VAL A 37 -6.11 -11.50 -10.43
C VAL A 37 -6.61 -12.82 -11.00
N VAL A 38 -6.97 -13.76 -10.14
CA VAL A 38 -7.49 -15.09 -10.53
C VAL A 38 -8.60 -15.48 -9.56
N ASN A 39 -9.82 -15.66 -10.07
CA ASN A 39 -11.03 -15.92 -9.30
C ASN A 39 -11.24 -14.89 -8.19
N GLY A 40 -11.05 -13.61 -8.50
CA GLY A 40 -11.14 -12.50 -7.55
C GLY A 40 -10.00 -12.41 -6.53
N PHE A 41 -9.05 -13.34 -6.50
CA PHE A 41 -7.87 -13.26 -5.65
C PHE A 41 -6.76 -12.44 -6.30
N ILE A 42 -6.22 -11.48 -5.55
CA ILE A 42 -5.19 -10.57 -6.02
C ILE A 42 -3.83 -11.01 -5.47
N LYS A 43 -2.84 -11.07 -6.35
CA LYS A 43 -1.42 -11.16 -5.99
C LYS A 43 -0.63 -10.14 -6.79
N GLY A 44 0.40 -9.56 -6.20
CA GLY A 44 1.19 -8.58 -6.92
C GLY A 44 2.43 -8.11 -6.18
N ARG A 45 3.06 -7.10 -6.78
CA ARG A 45 4.23 -6.43 -6.23
C ARG A 45 4.02 -4.92 -6.32
N CYS A 46 4.54 -4.20 -5.33
CA CYS A 46 4.45 -2.74 -5.26
C CYS A 46 5.82 -2.14 -4.98
N THR A 47 6.16 -1.11 -5.75
CA THR A 47 7.36 -0.29 -5.55
C THR A 47 6.90 1.14 -5.30
N ASP A 48 7.42 1.78 -4.25
CA ASP A 48 7.12 3.18 -3.96
C ASP A 48 8.38 4.01 -3.75
N ALA A 49 8.25 5.33 -3.91
CA ALA A 49 9.39 6.25 -3.88
C ALA A 49 10.09 6.34 -2.52
N GLU A 50 9.45 5.90 -1.43
CA GLU A 50 10.06 5.90 -0.09
C GLU A 50 10.84 4.63 0.22
N SER A 51 10.30 3.48 -0.18
CA SER A 51 10.86 2.16 0.12
C SER A 51 12.08 1.81 -0.73
N THR A 52 12.17 2.31 -1.97
CA THR A 52 13.28 2.01 -2.90
C THR A 52 14.67 2.36 -2.38
N ARG A 53 14.78 3.30 -1.42
CA ARG A 53 16.06 3.63 -0.76
C ARG A 53 16.45 2.65 0.34
N HIS A 54 15.48 1.90 0.86
CA HIS A 54 15.62 1.03 2.02
C HIS A 54 15.58 -0.45 1.66
N PHE A 55 14.90 -0.81 0.56
CA PHE A 55 14.68 -2.18 0.13
C PHE A 55 15.14 -2.40 -1.30
N GLN A 56 15.87 -3.50 -1.52
CA GLN A 56 16.24 -3.96 -2.88
C GLN A 56 15.14 -4.79 -3.55
N ALA A 57 14.09 -5.13 -2.82
CA ALA A 57 12.95 -5.91 -3.30
C ALA A 57 11.65 -5.13 -3.10
N PRO A 58 10.69 -5.23 -4.03
CA PRO A 58 9.39 -4.59 -3.89
C PRO A 58 8.57 -5.23 -2.76
N ALA A 59 7.60 -4.48 -2.24
CA ALA A 59 6.58 -5.00 -1.35
C ALA A 59 5.70 -6.03 -2.07
N THR A 60 5.15 -6.98 -1.32
CA THR A 60 4.14 -7.93 -1.82
C THR A 60 2.74 -7.38 -1.60
N ILE A 61 1.83 -7.74 -2.52
CA ILE A 61 0.41 -7.42 -2.47
C ILE A 61 -0.37 -8.73 -2.48
N GLU A 62 -1.30 -8.90 -1.54
CA GLU A 62 -2.24 -10.02 -1.49
C GLU A 62 -3.62 -9.52 -1.09
N GLY A 63 -4.66 -9.91 -1.82
CA GLY A 63 -5.98 -9.37 -1.57
C GLY A 63 -7.11 -10.09 -2.28
N ILE A 64 -8.28 -9.48 -2.25
CA ILE A 64 -9.50 -9.97 -2.86
C ILE A 64 -10.30 -8.82 -3.48
N ILE A 65 -11.06 -9.15 -4.51
CA ILE A 65 -12.19 -8.38 -5.00
C ILE A 65 -13.43 -8.86 -4.24
N VAL A 66 -14.06 -7.97 -3.49
CA VAL A 66 -15.15 -8.32 -2.56
C VAL A 66 -16.50 -8.35 -3.28
N ASP A 67 -16.69 -7.43 -4.20
CA ASP A 67 -17.86 -7.29 -5.07
C ASP A 67 -17.44 -6.68 -6.42
N ASP A 68 -18.37 -6.26 -7.27
CA ASP A 68 -18.07 -5.83 -8.63
C ASP A 68 -17.11 -4.63 -8.74
N ASN A 69 -16.98 -3.81 -7.68
CA ASN A 69 -16.19 -2.57 -7.68
C ASN A 69 -15.26 -2.42 -6.46
N THR A 70 -15.40 -3.23 -5.41
CA THR A 70 -14.63 -3.07 -4.16
C THR A 70 -13.40 -3.96 -4.13
N VAL A 71 -12.26 -3.36 -3.80
CA VAL A 71 -10.98 -4.05 -3.59
C VAL A 71 -10.54 -3.97 -2.14
N ARG A 72 -9.96 -5.07 -1.64
CA ARG A 72 -9.23 -5.11 -0.37
C ARG A 72 -7.92 -5.85 -0.54
N PHE A 73 -6.80 -5.27 -0.14
CA PHE A 73 -5.50 -5.93 -0.19
C PHE A 73 -4.59 -5.53 0.95
N VAL A 74 -3.65 -6.41 1.27
CA VAL A 74 -2.58 -6.18 2.23
C VAL A 74 -1.29 -5.98 1.48
N LYS A 75 -0.59 -4.89 1.80
CA LYS A 75 0.78 -4.64 1.37
C LYS A 75 1.75 -5.00 2.49
N ARG A 76 2.81 -5.72 2.15
CA ARG A 76 3.90 -6.07 3.08
C ARG A 76 5.25 -5.75 2.47
N TYR A 77 6.06 -4.97 3.15
CA TYR A 77 7.45 -4.75 2.79
C TYR A 77 8.28 -6.02 3.07
N PRO A 78 9.53 -6.11 2.57
CA PRO A 78 10.40 -7.24 2.91
C PRO A 78 10.72 -7.36 4.41
N HIS A 79 10.83 -6.22 5.11
CA HIS A 79 11.16 -6.17 6.54
C HIS A 79 10.43 -5.01 7.22
N TYR A 80 10.48 -4.98 8.55
CA TYR A 80 9.93 -3.87 9.33
C TYR A 80 10.57 -2.53 8.94
N TRP A 81 9.71 -1.57 8.63
CA TRP A 81 10.08 -0.18 8.40
C TRP A 81 8.93 0.74 8.81
N GLN A 82 9.25 1.78 9.56
CA GLN A 82 8.28 2.74 10.06
C GLN A 82 8.91 4.13 10.12
N HIS A 83 8.13 5.18 9.88
CA HIS A 83 8.54 6.53 10.21
C HIS A 83 8.34 6.81 11.70
N GLU A 84 9.40 7.18 12.41
CA GLU A 84 9.35 7.68 13.79
C GLU A 84 9.71 9.17 13.83
N LYS A 85 9.47 9.83 14.97
CA LYS A 85 9.83 11.26 15.17
C LYS A 85 11.33 11.53 14.96
N SER A 86 12.18 10.56 15.25
CA SER A 86 13.63 10.62 15.07
C SER A 86 14.08 10.33 13.62
N GLY A 87 13.15 9.98 12.73
CA GLY A 87 13.41 9.57 11.36
C GLY A 87 12.93 8.14 11.06
N PRO A 88 13.15 7.64 9.84
CA PRO A 88 12.76 6.30 9.46
C PRO A 88 13.56 5.26 10.25
N ARG A 89 12.85 4.33 10.89
CA ARG A 89 13.43 3.19 11.59
C ARG A 89 13.30 1.94 10.73
N PHE A 90 14.45 1.37 10.38
CA PHE A 90 14.55 0.15 9.60
C PHE A 90 15.10 -0.98 10.47
N LEU A 91 14.35 -2.08 10.57
CA LEU A 91 14.71 -3.23 11.40
C LEU A 91 14.67 -4.52 10.54
N PRO A 92 15.75 -4.85 9.82
CA PRO A 92 15.77 -5.94 8.85
C PRO A 92 15.56 -7.35 9.46
N LYS A 93 15.70 -7.47 10.78
CA LYS A 93 15.51 -8.73 11.50
C LYS A 93 14.08 -8.95 11.99
N LEU A 94 13.20 -7.96 11.84
CA LEU A 94 11.80 -8.05 12.25
C LEU A 94 10.88 -8.25 11.04
N PRO A 95 9.77 -9.00 11.21
CA PRO A 95 8.78 -9.15 10.16
C PRO A 95 8.19 -7.80 9.76
N SER A 96 7.80 -7.67 8.49
CA SER A 96 7.08 -6.48 8.02
C SER A 96 5.77 -6.29 8.76
N GLN A 97 5.37 -5.04 8.88
CA GLN A 97 4.01 -4.67 9.22
C GLN A 97 3.08 -4.93 8.02
N GLU A 98 1.81 -5.13 8.33
CA GLU A 98 0.75 -5.23 7.34
C GLU A 98 0.11 -3.86 7.17
N ILE A 99 0.01 -3.42 5.91
CA ILE A 99 -0.71 -2.20 5.55
C ILE A 99 -1.96 -2.64 4.79
N ASN A 100 -3.12 -2.41 5.37
CA ASN A 100 -4.41 -2.79 4.82
C ASN A 100 -4.91 -1.68 3.92
N TYR A 101 -5.30 -2.01 2.70
CA TYR A 101 -5.91 -1.09 1.74
C TYR A 101 -7.33 -1.56 1.45
N SER A 102 -8.25 -0.61 1.39
CA SER A 102 -9.60 -0.80 0.89
C SER A 102 -9.98 0.35 -0.02
N GLY A 103 -10.70 0.05 -1.10
CA GLY A 103 -11.14 1.08 -2.02
C GLY A 103 -12.18 0.58 -3.00
N GLU A 104 -12.69 1.51 -3.79
CA GLU A 104 -13.73 1.29 -4.79
C GLU A 104 -13.24 1.74 -6.16
N PHE A 105 -13.72 1.06 -7.20
CA PHE A 105 -13.46 1.43 -8.58
C PHE A 105 -14.56 2.34 -9.12
N GLY A 106 -14.16 3.50 -9.63
CA GLY A 106 -15.02 4.47 -10.28
C GLY A 106 -14.21 5.38 -11.20
N ASN A 107 -14.82 5.95 -12.23
CA ASN A 107 -14.14 6.90 -13.12
C ASN A 107 -12.79 6.41 -13.72
N ASN A 108 -12.67 5.10 -13.98
CA ASN A 108 -11.46 4.43 -14.45
C ASN A 108 -10.27 4.47 -13.48
N GLU A 109 -10.52 4.65 -12.19
CA GLU A 109 -9.53 4.62 -11.13
C GLU A 109 -10.03 3.83 -9.91
N PHE A 110 -9.10 3.34 -9.10
CA PHE A 110 -9.42 2.93 -7.74
C PHE A 110 -9.07 4.07 -6.81
N GLU A 111 -9.93 4.30 -5.81
CA GLU A 111 -9.66 5.22 -4.71
C GLU A 111 -10.11 4.61 -3.39
N GLY A 112 -9.47 5.02 -2.30
CA GLY A 112 -9.89 4.59 -0.97
C GLY A 112 -8.91 4.93 0.13
N GLU A 113 -8.96 4.12 1.18
CA GLU A 113 -8.20 4.32 2.41
C GLU A 113 -7.17 3.21 2.61
N TRP A 114 -6.09 3.55 3.32
CA TRP A 114 -5.15 2.58 3.86
C TRP A 114 -5.03 2.75 5.37
N GLU A 115 -4.69 1.66 6.05
CA GLU A 115 -4.53 1.59 7.49
C GLU A 115 -3.34 0.70 7.86
N ILE A 116 -2.56 1.14 8.85
CA ILE A 116 -1.57 0.34 9.54
C ILE A 116 -1.89 0.34 11.04
N VAL A 117 -1.92 -0.85 11.65
CA VAL A 117 -2.08 -1.00 13.10
C VAL A 117 -0.81 -1.62 13.65
N THR A 118 -0.13 -0.88 14.53
CA THR A 118 1.07 -1.33 15.23
C THR A 118 0.75 -1.55 16.69
N VAL A 119 0.92 -2.77 17.17
CA VAL A 119 0.81 -3.09 18.60
C VAL A 119 2.21 -3.07 19.20
N LEU A 120 2.43 -2.19 20.16
CA LEU A 120 3.68 -2.10 20.92
C LEU A 120 3.39 -2.39 22.39
N VAL A 121 4.38 -2.92 23.10
CA VAL A 121 4.34 -3.03 24.57
C VAL A 121 5.13 -1.86 25.12
N ASP A 122 4.52 -1.08 26.02
CA ASP A 122 5.19 0.06 26.64
C ASP A 122 6.11 -0.35 27.79
N ALA A 123 6.72 0.63 28.45
CA ALA A 123 7.63 0.41 29.57
C ALA A 123 6.96 -0.25 30.80
N HIS A 124 5.63 -0.21 30.89
CA HIS A 124 4.83 -0.78 31.96
C HIS A 124 4.28 -2.16 31.63
N GLY A 125 4.53 -2.67 30.42
CA GLY A 125 4.00 -3.94 29.94
C GLY A 125 2.59 -3.83 29.36
N GLU A 126 2.07 -2.62 29.17
CA GLU A 126 0.75 -2.41 28.58
C GLU A 126 0.82 -2.43 27.05
N MET A 127 -0.21 -3.01 26.41
CA MET A 127 -0.32 -2.99 24.96
C MET A 127 -0.85 -1.64 24.49
N VAL A 128 -0.05 -0.94 23.70
CA VAL A 128 -0.40 0.33 23.05
C VAL A 128 -0.58 0.09 21.56
N ASN A 129 -1.76 0.46 21.04
CA ASN A 129 -2.07 0.38 19.62
C ASN A 129 -1.85 1.74 18.96
N TYR A 130 -0.95 1.79 18.00
CA TYR A 130 -0.78 2.93 17.10
C TYR A 130 -1.50 2.63 15.80
N ARG A 131 -2.43 3.52 15.43
CA ARG A 131 -3.18 3.46 14.17
C ARG A 131 -2.72 4.59 13.29
N GLY A 132 -2.22 4.25 12.11
CA GLY A 132 -1.94 5.21 11.04
C GLY A 132 -2.89 4.98 9.88
N VAL A 133 -3.41 6.04 9.28
CA VAL A 133 -4.34 5.98 8.16
C VAL A 133 -3.96 6.97 7.05
N GLY A 134 -4.59 6.79 5.91
CA GLY A 134 -4.49 7.76 4.83
C GLY A 134 -5.35 7.36 3.65
N ASN A 135 -5.21 8.09 2.56
CA ASN A 135 -5.96 7.87 1.34
C ASN A 135 -5.03 7.43 0.21
N TRP A 136 -5.58 6.79 -0.81
CA TRP A 136 -4.85 6.41 -2.00
C TRP A 136 -5.72 6.46 -3.23
N ILE A 137 -5.07 6.63 -4.38
CA ILE A 137 -5.68 6.49 -5.71
C ILE A 137 -4.72 5.71 -6.62
N MET A 138 -5.24 4.95 -7.57
CA MET A 138 -4.44 4.37 -8.65
C MET A 138 -5.21 4.21 -9.95
N ARG A 139 -4.48 4.28 -11.05
CA ARG A 139 -4.98 4.12 -12.42
C ARG A 139 -4.17 3.07 -13.15
N ARG A 140 -4.82 2.41 -14.10
CA ARG A 140 -4.14 1.43 -14.94
C ARG A 140 -3.17 2.16 -15.86
N VAL A 141 -1.98 1.60 -16.04
CA VAL A 141 -1.06 2.08 -17.08
C VAL A 141 -1.60 1.59 -18.41
N GLU A 142 -2.05 2.51 -19.25
CA GLU A 142 -2.37 2.19 -20.63
C GLU A 142 -1.06 1.80 -21.33
N VAL A 143 -1.04 0.62 -21.95
CA VAL A 143 0.03 0.28 -22.86
C VAL A 143 -0.24 1.07 -24.12
N ASP A 144 0.48 2.18 -24.30
CA ASP A 144 0.54 2.83 -25.61
C ASP A 144 0.94 1.74 -26.61
N GLN A 145 0.04 1.43 -27.54
CA GLN A 145 0.43 0.71 -28.74
C GLN A 145 1.34 1.66 -29.52
N LEU A 146 2.62 1.66 -29.19
CA LEU A 146 3.66 2.14 -30.07
C LEU A 146 3.59 1.26 -31.32
N THR A 147 2.91 1.85 -32.30
CA THR A 147 2.83 1.54 -33.71
C THR A 147 4.03 0.75 -34.24
N SER A 148 3.68 -0.37 -34.88
CA SER A 148 4.27 -0.95 -36.11
C SER A 148 5.73 -1.39 -36.11
#